data_AF-A0A7K3XMU2-F1
#
_entry.id   AF-A0A7K3XMU2-F1
#
_cell.length_a   1.000
_cell.length_b   1.000
_cell.length_c   1.000
_cell.angle_alpha   90.00
_cell.angle_beta   90.00
_cell.angle_gamma   90.00
#
_symmetry.space_group_name_H-M   'P 1'
#
loop_
_entity.id
_entity.type
_entity.pdbx_description
1 polymer ?
#
loop_
_entity_poly.entity_id
_entity_poly.type
_entity_poly.pdbx_seq_one_letter_code
_entity_poly.pdbx_strand_id
1 'polypeptide(L)'
;MVSQLSDTAQVLLLLDKDFKQSKFNETFDCLTPREKEVLELVLNDKTNKEIATLLFVSVATIKNHRYNMMQKLGVHSIAALAGLAFKNRVY
;
A
#
# COMPACT_ATOMS: atom_id res chain seq x y z
N MET A 1 -43.02 -17.51 2.74
CA MET A 1 -42.48 -16.20 3.19
C MET A 1 -40.97 -16.31 3.15
N VAL A 2 -40.40 -15.65 2.15
CA VAL A 2 -39.03 -15.82 1.65
C VAL A 2 -38.20 -14.68 2.23
N SER A 3 -37.20 -14.96 3.07
CA SER A 3 -36.18 -13.98 3.48
C SER A 3 -35.01 -14.61 4.25
N GLN A 4 -34.35 -15.64 3.69
CA GLN A 4 -33.08 -16.17 4.24
C GLN A 4 -31.96 -16.33 3.19
N LEU A 5 -32.01 -15.60 2.08
CA LEU A 5 -30.93 -15.58 1.07
C LEU A 5 -30.22 -14.22 0.96
N SER A 6 -30.26 -13.36 2.00
CA SER A 6 -29.64 -12.03 1.94
C SER A 6 -28.12 -12.02 2.11
N ASP A 7 -27.49 -13.08 2.64
CA ASP A 7 -26.11 -12.98 3.12
C ASP A 7 -25.07 -13.84 2.36
N THR A 8 -25.45 -14.57 1.31
CA THR A 8 -24.45 -15.35 0.53
C THR A 8 -23.56 -14.45 -0.32
N ALA A 9 -24.13 -13.39 -0.91
CA ALA A 9 -23.36 -12.36 -1.60
C ALA A 9 -22.45 -11.58 -0.61
N GLN A 10 -22.92 -11.37 0.63
CA GLN A 10 -22.17 -10.70 1.68
C GLN A 10 -20.97 -11.54 2.15
N VAL A 11 -21.15 -12.86 2.31
CA VAL A 11 -20.06 -13.81 2.62
C VAL A 11 -19.07 -13.95 1.47
N LEU A 12 -19.53 -13.97 0.21
CA LEU A 12 -18.64 -13.98 -0.96
C LEU A 12 -17.79 -12.72 -1.05
N LEU A 13 -18.38 -11.55 -0.76
CA LEU A 13 -17.68 -10.25 -0.73
C LEU A 13 -16.66 -10.14 0.41
N LEU A 14 -16.90 -10.86 1.53
CA LEU A 14 -15.99 -10.92 2.67
C LEU A 14 -14.77 -11.82 2.38
N LEU A 15 -14.98 -12.96 1.71
CA LEU A 15 -13.89 -13.90 1.36
C LEU A 15 -12.91 -13.33 0.31
N ASP A 16 -13.40 -12.54 -0.64
CA ASP A 16 -12.56 -11.88 -1.67
C ASP A 16 -11.62 -10.81 -1.07
N LYS A 17 -12.03 -10.15 0.02
CA LYS A 17 -11.22 -9.13 0.70
C LYS A 17 -10.00 -9.72 1.40
N ASP A 18 -10.18 -10.83 2.10
CA ASP A 18 -9.10 -11.49 2.83
C ASP A 18 -8.03 -12.06 1.87
N PHE A 19 -8.45 -12.58 0.72
CA PHE A 19 -7.51 -13.13 -0.27
C PHE A 19 -6.63 -12.05 -0.91
N LYS A 20 -7.20 -10.89 -1.27
CA LYS A 20 -6.42 -9.75 -1.80
C LYS A 20 -5.52 -9.13 -0.75
N GLN A 21 -5.96 -9.06 0.51
CA GLN A 21 -5.15 -8.55 1.63
C GLN A 21 -3.92 -9.43 1.88
N SER A 22 -4.03 -10.76 1.71
CA SER A 22 -2.90 -11.70 1.86
C SER A 22 -1.81 -11.48 0.80
N LYS A 23 -2.20 -11.35 -0.47
CA LYS A 23 -1.29 -11.05 -1.60
C LYS A 23 -0.63 -9.67 -1.49
N PHE A 24 -1.37 -8.70 -0.95
CA PHE A 24 -0.83 -7.37 -0.64
C PHE A 24 0.31 -7.49 0.37
N ASN A 25 0.07 -8.17 1.50
CA ASN A 25 1.11 -8.34 2.52
C ASN A 25 2.35 -9.03 1.93
N GLU A 26 2.19 -10.13 1.19
CA GLU A 26 3.32 -10.84 0.55
C GLU A 26 4.21 -9.93 -0.32
N THR A 27 3.59 -9.02 -1.10
CA THR A 27 4.34 -8.15 -2.02
C THR A 27 5.10 -7.05 -1.27
N PHE A 28 4.55 -6.57 -0.15
CA PHE A 28 5.13 -5.49 0.64
C PHE A 28 5.88 -5.97 1.89
N ASP A 29 5.95 -7.29 2.13
CA ASP A 29 6.68 -7.88 3.25
C ASP A 29 8.20 -7.72 3.12
N CYS A 30 8.71 -7.51 1.91
CA CYS A 30 10.11 -7.16 1.69
C CYS A 30 10.47 -5.73 2.16
N LEU A 31 9.46 -4.89 2.46
CA LEU A 31 9.67 -3.54 2.96
C LEU A 31 9.93 -3.53 4.46
N THR A 32 10.91 -2.72 4.85
CA THR A 32 11.13 -2.38 6.26
C THR A 32 9.95 -1.59 6.83
N PRO A 33 9.75 -1.57 8.15
CA PRO A 33 8.69 -0.78 8.78
C PRO A 33 8.69 0.68 8.33
N ARG A 34 9.89 1.29 8.23
CA ARG A 34 10.02 2.68 7.80
C ARG A 34 9.67 2.90 6.33
N GLU A 35 9.98 1.94 5.46
CA GLU A 35 9.58 2.01 4.05
C GLU A 35 8.06 1.85 3.90
N LYS A 36 7.41 1.04 4.75
CA LYS A 36 5.94 0.92 4.79
C LYS A 36 5.27 2.24 5.20
N GLU A 37 5.78 2.92 6.23
CA GLU A 37 5.29 4.26 6.61
C GLU A 37 5.45 5.28 5.47
N VAL A 38 6.62 5.28 4.81
CA VAL A 38 6.87 6.16 3.66
C VAL A 38 5.94 5.83 2.49
N LEU A 39 5.68 4.54 2.23
CA LEU A 39 4.74 4.10 1.21
C LEU A 39 3.34 4.67 1.47
N GLU A 40 2.83 4.50 2.69
CA GLU A 40 1.50 5.01 3.07
C GLU A 40 1.37 6.50 2.83
N LEU A 41 2.38 7.29 3.22
CA LEU A 41 2.36 8.73 3.01
C LEU A 41 2.45 9.10 1.53
N VAL A 42 3.23 8.36 0.73
CA VAL A 42 3.28 8.55 -0.73
C VAL A 42 1.92 8.26 -1.37
N LEU A 43 1.21 7.23 -0.93
CA LEU A 43 -0.12 6.88 -1.42
C LEU A 43 -1.19 7.91 -1.01
N ASN A 44 -0.97 8.62 0.09
CA ASN A 44 -1.77 9.76 0.53
C ASN A 44 -1.32 11.09 -0.11
N ASP A 45 -0.66 11.03 -1.27
CA ASP A 45 -0.21 12.16 -2.09
C ASP A 45 0.70 13.17 -1.34
N LYS A 46 1.47 12.69 -0.36
CA LYS A 46 2.43 13.54 0.36
C LYS A 46 3.72 13.73 -0.43
N THR A 47 4.18 14.97 -0.50
CA THR A 47 5.47 15.33 -1.09
C THR A 47 6.63 14.89 -0.19
N ASN A 48 7.84 14.76 -0.76
CA ASN A 48 9.03 14.43 0.03
C ASN A 48 9.29 15.38 1.21
N LYS A 49 8.90 16.65 1.06
CA LYS A 49 9.05 17.66 2.11
C LYS A 49 8.06 17.42 3.25
N GLU A 50 6.80 17.15 2.93
CA GLU A 50 5.78 16.85 3.94
C GLU A 50 6.09 15.56 4.69
N ILE A 51 6.50 14.50 3.97
CA ILE A 51 6.91 13.24 4.59
C ILE A 51 8.09 13.45 5.52
N ALA A 52 9.11 14.23 5.08
CA ALA A 52 10.27 14.54 5.91
C ALA A 52 9.87 15.25 7.21
N THR A 53 8.94 16.22 7.13
CA THR A 53 8.39 16.92 8.30
C THR A 53 7.62 15.97 9.22
N LEU A 54 6.70 15.17 8.68
CA LEU A 54 5.86 14.24 9.45
C LEU A 54 6.68 13.18 10.18
N LEU A 55 7.77 12.74 9.55
CA LEU A 55 8.62 11.66 10.03
C LEU A 55 9.87 12.16 10.79
N PHE A 56 10.02 13.48 10.96
CA PHE A 56 11.16 14.13 11.64
C PHE A 56 12.53 13.72 11.08
N VAL A 57 12.65 13.66 9.75
CA VAL A 57 13.91 13.29 9.05
C VAL A 57 14.20 14.26 7.92
N SER A 58 15.39 14.16 7.33
CA SER A 58 15.74 15.01 6.18
C SER A 58 15.01 14.59 4.89
N VAL A 59 14.81 15.53 3.97
CA VAL A 59 14.30 15.23 2.62
C VAL A 59 15.18 14.24 1.88
N ALA A 60 16.51 14.28 2.09
CA ALA A 60 17.45 13.32 1.51
C ALA A 60 17.21 11.90 2.05
N THR A 61 16.92 11.77 3.35
CA THR A 61 16.55 10.50 3.98
C THR A 61 15.28 9.92 3.34
N ILE A 62 14.26 10.74 3.09
CA ILE A 62 13.04 10.30 2.40
C ILE A 62 13.33 9.86 0.96
N LYS A 63 14.17 10.60 0.22
CA LYS A 63 14.60 10.18 -1.13
C LYS A 63 15.27 8.80 -1.09
N ASN A 64 16.12 8.54 -0.11
CA ASN A 64 16.78 7.24 0.05
C ASN A 64 15.80 6.12 0.40
N HIS A 65 14.87 6.35 1.34
CA HIS A 65 13.82 5.37 1.64
C HIS A 65 12.98 5.05 0.40
N ARG A 66 12.59 6.07 -0.37
CA ARG A 66 11.83 5.88 -1.62
C ARG A 66 12.62 5.09 -2.66
N TYR A 67 13.90 5.42 -2.84
CA TYR A 67 14.78 4.68 -3.75
C TYR A 67 14.88 3.20 -3.36
N ASN A 68 15.20 2.91 -2.09
CA ASN A 68 15.34 1.53 -1.60
C ASN A 68 14.03 0.75 -1.71
N MET A 69 12.91 1.37 -1.33
CA MET A 69 11.57 0.79 -1.48
C MET A 69 11.24 0.47 -2.95
N MET A 70 11.49 1.41 -3.87
CA MET A 70 11.24 1.21 -5.30
C MET A 70 12.11 0.07 -5.88
N GLN A 71 13.38 0.00 -5.48
CA GLN A 71 14.29 -1.09 -5.86
C GLN A 71 13.80 -2.45 -5.34
N LYS A 72 13.35 -2.52 -4.09
CA LYS A 72 12.80 -3.76 -3.50
C LYS A 72 11.52 -4.24 -4.18
N LEU A 73 10.69 -3.30 -4.64
CA LEU A 73 9.44 -3.60 -5.35
C LEU A 73 9.62 -3.75 -6.87
N GLY A 74 10.83 -3.54 -7.40
CA GLY A 74 11.10 -3.62 -8.83
C GLY A 74 10.36 -2.57 -9.67
N VAL A 75 10.05 -1.41 -9.08
CA VAL A 75 9.35 -0.31 -9.75
C VAL A 75 10.28 0.87 -9.97
N HIS A 76 10.11 1.60 -11.08
CA HIS A 76 10.99 2.71 -11.46
C HIS A 76 10.32 4.09 -11.41
N SER A 77 9.05 4.15 -11.00
CA SER A 77 8.33 5.42 -10.88
C SER A 77 7.31 5.40 -9.76
N ILE A 78 6.97 6.60 -9.28
CA ILE A 78 5.94 6.82 -8.27
C ILE A 78 4.57 6.39 -8.80
N ALA A 79 4.30 6.63 -10.09
CA ALA A 79 3.08 6.18 -10.73
C ALA A 79 2.99 4.64 -10.78
N ALA A 80 4.09 3.95 -11.07
CA ALA A 80 4.14 2.48 -11.02
C ALA A 80 3.97 1.96 -9.60
N LEU A 81 4.55 2.62 -8.59
CA LEU A 81 4.36 2.30 -7.19
C LEU A 81 2.90 2.46 -6.76
N ALA A 82 2.26 3.58 -7.12
CA ALA A 82 0.85 3.83 -6.85
C ALA A 82 -0.03 2.79 -7.56
N GLY A 83 0.22 2.52 -8.84
CA GLY A 83 -0.49 1.49 -9.59
C GLY A 83 -0.34 0.10 -8.98
N LEU A 84 0.84 -0.26 -8.47
CA LEU A 84 1.08 -1.52 -7.76
C LEU A 84 0.31 -1.55 -6.43
N ALA A 85 0.27 -0.44 -5.69
CA ALA A 85 -0.52 -0.35 -4.47
C ALA A 85 -2.02 -0.45 -4.74
N PHE A 86 -2.56 0.23 -5.75
CA PHE A 86 -3.97 0.15 -6.16
C PHE A 86 -4.34 -1.22 -6.71
N LYS A 87 -3.47 -1.85 -7.51
CA LYS A 87 -3.71 -3.20 -8.04
C LYS A 87 -3.85 -4.23 -6.91
N ASN A 88 -3.11 -4.03 -5.81
CA ASN A 88 -3.10 -4.95 -4.67
C ASN A 88 -4.03 -4.51 -3.52
N ARG A 89 -4.53 -3.26 -3.51
CA ARG A 89 -5.54 -2.75 -2.56
C ARG A 89 -6.81 -2.36 -3.29
N VAL A 90 -7.87 -3.14 -3.09
CA VAL A 90 -9.23 -2.65 -3.30
C VAL A 90 -9.49 -1.59 -2.23
N TYR A 91 -9.34 -0.31 -2.59
CA TYR A 91 -10.09 0.80 -2.01
C TYR A 91 -11.27 1.09 -2.94
#